data_AF-A0A1M5FFK9-F1
#
_entry.id   AF-A0A1M5FFK9-F1
#
_cell.length_a   1.000
_cell.length_b   1.000
_cell.length_c   1.000
_cell.angle_alpha   90.00
_cell.angle_beta   90.00
_cell.angle_gamma   90.00
#
_symmetry.space_group_name_H-M   'P 1'
#
loop_
_entity.id
_entity.type
_entity.pdbx_description
1 polymer ?
#
loop_
_entity_poly.entity_id
_entity_poly.type
_entity_poly.pdbx_seq_one_letter_code
_entity_poly.pdbx_strand_id
1 'polypeptide(L)' 'MAAPYQNLQLVRLKPEDGCYWYQHAGPVETTLLPLRTPEGRPICLQREGTPQMAG' A
#
# COMPACT_ATOMS: atom_id res chain seq x y z
N MET A 1 -9.75 1.27 -2.93
CA MET A 1 -9.14 1.95 -4.09
C MET A 1 -7.98 2.80 -3.59
N ALA A 2 -6.94 3.00 -4.40
CA ALA A 2 -5.83 3.89 -4.05
C ALA A 2 -6.20 5.36 -4.27
N ALA A 3 -5.54 6.28 -3.54
CA ALA A 3 -5.70 7.72 -3.74
C ALA A 3 -5.25 8.14 -5.17
N PRO A 4 -5.96 9.08 -5.83
CA PRO A 4 -5.82 9.33 -7.27
C PRO A 4 -4.48 9.93 -7.69
N TYR A 5 -3.73 10.51 -6.75
CA TYR A 5 -2.42 11.12 -7.01
C TYR A 5 -1.23 10.15 -6.89
N GLN A 6 -1.47 8.88 -6.54
CA GLN A 6 -0.41 7.89 -6.39
C GLN A 6 -0.20 7.11 -7.69
N ASN A 7 1.07 6.89 -8.05
CA ASN A 7 1.40 6.19 -9.29
C ASN A 7 1.15 4.67 -9.14
N LEU A 8 0.17 4.15 -9.89
CA LEU A 8 -0.19 2.73 -9.86
C LEU A 8 0.59 1.87 -10.87
N GLN A 9 1.41 2.46 -11.73
CA GLN A 9 2.22 1.71 -12.70
C GLN A 9 3.42 1.01 -12.04
N LEU A 10 3.88 1.54 -10.90
CA LEU A 10 5.08 1.08 -10.20
C LEU A 10 4.78 0.83 -8.72
N VAL A 11 4.03 -0.24 -8.47
CA VAL A 11 3.63 -0.68 -7.12
C VAL A 11 4.35 -1.98 -6.76
N ARG A 12 4.77 -2.10 -5.49
CA ARG A 12 5.41 -3.29 -4.94
C ARG A 12 4.83 -3.61 -3.57
N LEU A 13 4.71 -4.90 -3.26
CA LEU A 13 4.46 -5.37 -1.91
C LEU A 13 5.76 -5.31 -1.11
N LYS A 14 5.72 -4.75 0.08
CA LYS A 14 6.87 -4.65 0.98
C LYS A 14 6.74 -5.74 2.06
N PRO A 15 7.58 -6.79 2.06
CA PRO A 15 7.37 -7.96 2.92
C PRO A 15 7.54 -7.65 4.41
N GLU A 16 8.24 -6.57 4.76
CA GLU A 16 8.47 -6.18 6.16
C GLU A 16 7.18 -5.73 6.86
N ASP A 17 6.21 -5.17 6.11
CA ASP A 17 4.93 -4.70 6.64
C ASP A 17 3.70 -5.36 5.98
N GLY A 18 3.88 -6.09 4.88
CA GLY A 18 2.80 -6.73 4.13
C GLY A 18 1.90 -5.73 3.38
N CYS A 19 2.36 -4.49 3.19
CA CYS A 19 1.61 -3.43 2.55
C CYS A 19 2.16 -3.08 1.17
N TYR A 20 1.30 -2.47 0.35
CA TYR A 20 1.70 -1.97 -0.96
C TYR A 20 2.36 -0.61 -0.83
N TRP A 21 3.41 -0.42 -1.61
CA TRP A 21 4.18 0.81 -1.72
C TRP A 21 4.33 1.19 -3.19
N TYR A 22 4.32 2.48 -3.49
CA TYR A 22 4.47 2.99 -4.84
C TYR A 22 5.73 3.84 -4.99
N GLN A 23 6.24 3.91 -6.21
CA GLN A 23 7.38 4.76 -6.53
C GLN A 23 6.93 6.22 -6.69
N HIS A 24 7.49 7.10 -5.86
CA HIS A 24 7.33 8.53 -5.93
C HIS A 24 8.62 9.17 -6.48
N ALA A 25 8.54 9.75 -7.68
CA ALA A 25 9.64 10.49 -8.29
C ALA A 25 9.61 11.94 -7.77
N GLY A 26 10.43 12.23 -6.77
CA GLY A 26 10.63 13.57 -6.25
C GLY A 26 11.68 14.35 -7.05
N PRO A 27 11.85 15.66 -6.79
CA PRO A 27 12.82 16.49 -7.51
C PRO A 27 14.29 16.08 -7.31
N VAL A 28 14.60 15.48 -6.17
CA VAL A 28 15.98 15.12 -5.78
C VAL A 28 16.22 13.63 -5.96
N GLU A 29 15.26 12.81 -5.55
CA GLU A 29 15.39 11.37 -5.56
C GLU A 29 14.05 10.68 -5.78
N THR A 30 14.15 9.41 -6.14
CA THR A 30 13.00 8.52 -6.26
C THR A 30 12.90 7.67 -5.00
N THR A 31 11.77 7.77 -4.30
CA THR A 31 11.53 7.05 -3.05
C THR A 31 10.35 6.09 -3.18
N LEU A 32 10.25 5.14 -2.25
CA LEU A 32 9.05 4.34 -2.08
C LEU A 32 8.22 4.97 -0.96
N LEU A 33 6.93 5.19 -1.22
CA LEU A 33 5.97 5.66 -0.23
C LEU A 33 4.82 4.64 -0.07
N PRO A 34 4.18 4.56 1.11
CA PRO A 34 3.05 3.66 1.30
C PRO A 34 1.91 4.00 0.36
N LEU A 35 1.36 2.99 -0.31
CA LEU A 35 0.14 3.13 -1.11
C LEU A 35 -1.06 3.25 -0.16
N ARG A 36 -1.81 4.34 -0.27
CA ARG A 36 -2.93 4.65 0.64
C ARG A 36 -4.27 4.79 -0.07
N THR A 37 -5.36 4.61 0.67
CA THR A 37 -6.71 5.02 0.25
C THR A 37 -6.83 6.56 0.27
N PRO A 38 -7.88 7.14 -0.33
CA PRO A 38 -8.15 8.58 -0.20
C PRO A 38 -8.26 9.07 1.25
N GLU A 39 -8.68 8.19 2.17
CA GLU A 39 -8.77 8.47 3.61
C GLU A 39 -7.41 8.31 4.34
N GLY A 40 -6.34 8.02 3.61
CA GLY A 40 -4.99 7.91 4.14
C GLY A 40 -4.66 6.56 4.80
N ARG A 41 -5.53 5.55 4.70
CA ARG A 41 -5.27 4.20 5.24
C ARG A 41 -4.31 3.44 4.33
N PRO A 42 -3.31 2.72 4.86
CA PRO A 42 -2.43 1.89 4.04
C PRO A 42 -3.23 0.74 3.38
N ILE A 43 -2.87 0.40 2.15
CA ILE A 43 -3.44 -0.74 1.44
C ILE A 43 -2.49 -1.91 1.64
N CYS A 44 -2.96 -2.96 2.30
CA CYS A 44 -2.17 -4.13 2.62
C CYS A 44 -2.85 -5.39 2.12
N LEU A 45 -2.07 -6.47 1.99
CA LEU A 45 -2.68 -7.78 1.86
C LEU A 45 -3.54 -8.02 3.09
N GLN A 46 -4.77 -8.49 2.87
CA GLN A 46 -5.47 -9.16 3.96
C GLN A 46 -4.57 -10.33 4.35
N ARG A 47 -4.00 -10.28 5.55
CA ARG A 47 -3.50 -11.49 6.18
C ARG A 47 -4.71 -12.41 6.17
N GLU A 48 -4.59 -13.56 5.54
CA GLU A 48 -5.65 -14.57 5.49
C GLU A 48 -5.95 -14.97 6.95
N GLY A 49 -6.84 -14.21 7.57
CA GLY A 49 -7.39 -14.48 8.87
C GLY A 49 -8.40 -15.58 8.65
N THR A 50 -7.98 -16.80 8.96
CA THR A 50 -8.75 -17.81 9.69
C THR A 50 -10.24 -17.44 9.87
N PRO A 51 -11.19 -18.29 9.44
CA PRO A 51 -12.61 -17.98 9.55
C PRO A 51 -12.90 -17.55 10.99
N GLN A 52 -13.43 -16.34 11.11
CA GLN A 52 -13.89 -15.74 12.36
C GLN A 52 -15.00 -16.62 12.94
N MET A 53 -14.62 -17.67 13.67
CA MET A 53 -15.49 -18.34 14.62
C MET A 53 -15.64 -17.41 15.82
N ALA A 54 -16.50 -16.41 15.68
CA ALA A 54 -17.12 -15.74 16.80
C ALA A 54 -18.41 -16.53 17.11
N GLY A 55 -18.47 -17.11 18.31
CA GLY A 55 -19.58 -17.93 18.79
C GLY A 55 -20.76 -17.14 19.32
#